data_AF-A0A7S1ZHS2-F1
#
_entry.id   AF-A0A7S1ZHS2-F1
#
_cell.length_a   1.000
_cell.length_b   1.000
_cell.length_c   1.000
_cell.angle_alpha   90.00
_cell.angle_beta   90.00
_cell.angle_gamma   90.00
#
_symmetry.space_group_name_H-M   'P 1'
#
loop_
_entity.id
_entity.type
_entity.pdbx_description
1 polymer ?
#
loop_
_entity_poly.entity_id
_entity_poly.type
_entity_poly.pdbx_seq_one_letter_code
_entity_poly.pdbx_strand_id
1 'polypeptide(L)'
;GGLGVNHFNLHSVELLDVGHILEANRIDRKHYPLAKRNCSFFIEALDRTMLFEASCEEERNDIIDGLKHAVARLGSKIIVGDDTVFEEFFSPTGFLTPGEIPKWALTEN
;
A
#
# COMPACT_ATOMS: atom_id res chain seq x y z
N GLY A 1 -5.32 23.65 16.91
CA GLY A 1 -6.50 23.54 16.03
C GLY A 1 -6.01 23.67 14.61
N GLY A 2 -6.36 22.80 13.66
CA GLY A 2 -7.11 21.57 13.70
C GLY A 2 -6.53 20.63 12.64
N LEU A 3 -6.55 19.33 12.92
CA LEU A 3 -6.21 18.28 11.95
C LEU A 3 -7.33 18.24 10.91
N GLY A 4 -7.03 18.70 9.69
CA GLY A 4 -7.95 18.62 8.57
C GLY A 4 -8.02 17.18 8.07
N VAL A 5 -9.05 16.45 8.51
CA VAL A 5 -9.44 15.14 8.00
C VAL A 5 -10.26 15.33 6.72
N ASN A 6 -10.07 14.43 5.75
CA ASN A 6 -10.85 14.18 4.54
C ASN A 6 -10.50 14.95 3.26
N HIS A 7 -9.62 14.33 2.47
CA HIS A 7 -9.91 14.11 1.05
C HIS A 7 -9.93 12.60 0.84
N PHE A 8 -11.02 12.02 0.33
CA PHE A 8 -11.06 10.62 -0.12
C PHE A 8 -10.11 10.46 -1.30
N ASN A 9 -8.82 10.28 -1.02
CA ASN A 9 -7.82 9.96 -2.02
C ASN A 9 -7.92 8.45 -2.29
N LEU A 10 -8.73 8.10 -3.28
CA LEU A 10 -8.88 6.72 -3.77
C LEU A 10 -7.55 6.10 -4.25
N HIS A 11 -6.48 6.90 -4.37
CA HIS A 11 -5.23 6.52 -5.00
C HIS A 11 -4.06 6.29 -4.03
N SER A 12 -4.25 6.41 -2.72
CA SER A 12 -3.18 6.19 -1.73
C SER A 12 -3.68 5.44 -0.50
N VAL A 13 -2.81 4.62 0.08
CA VAL A 13 -3.02 3.94 1.37
C VAL A 13 -1.90 4.40 2.28
N GLU A 14 -2.25 4.96 3.45
CA GLU A 14 -1.26 5.35 4.44
C GLU A 14 -0.67 4.10 5.08
N LEU A 15 0.65 4.03 5.20
CA LEU A 15 1.33 2.84 5.72
C LEU A 15 0.95 2.56 7.19
N LEU A 16 0.61 3.62 7.95
CA LEU A 16 0.11 3.52 9.33
C LEU A 16 -1.28 2.90 9.43
N ASP A 17 -2.10 3.02 8.40
CA ASP A 17 -3.46 2.48 8.39
C ASP A 17 -3.48 0.99 8.02
N VAL A 18 -2.37 0.45 7.49
CA VAL A 18 -2.28 -0.96 7.09
C VAL A 18 -2.26 -1.86 8.33
N GLY A 19 -3.34 -2.61 8.53
CA GLY A 19 -3.42 -3.65 9.56
C GLY A 19 -2.85 -4.98 9.09
N HIS A 20 -3.25 -5.43 7.89
CA HIS A 20 -2.84 -6.72 7.36
C HIS A 20 -2.53 -6.68 5.86
N ILE A 21 -1.53 -7.48 5.47
CA ILE A 21 -1.17 -7.74 4.07
C ILE A 21 -1.20 -9.26 3.87
N LEU A 22 -2.16 -9.74 3.08
CA LEU A 22 -2.55 -11.15 3.03
C LEU A 22 -2.56 -11.67 1.60
N GLU A 23 -2.13 -12.91 1.38
CA GLU A 23 -2.36 -13.60 0.12
C GLU A 23 -3.86 -13.84 -0.09
N ALA A 24 -4.32 -13.76 -1.35
CA ALA A 24 -5.72 -14.02 -1.67
C ALA A 24 -6.03 -15.52 -1.65
N ASN A 25 -6.38 -16.05 -0.47
CA ASN A 25 -6.81 -17.46 -0.34
C ASN A 25 -8.17 -17.72 -1.00
N ARG A 26 -9.04 -16.72 -1.01
CA ARG A 26 -10.38 -16.74 -1.62
C ARG A 26 -10.65 -15.39 -2.29
N ILE A 27 -11.28 -15.42 -3.45
CA ILE A 27 -11.70 -14.22 -4.19
C ILE A 27 -13.22 -14.26 -4.31
N ASP A 28 -13.88 -13.16 -3.96
CA ASP A 28 -15.28 -12.97 -4.29
C ASP A 28 -15.42 -12.76 -5.80
N ARG A 29 -15.82 -13.82 -6.50
CA ARG A 29 -16.01 -13.82 -7.96
C ARG A 29 -17.17 -12.96 -8.43
N LYS A 30 -18.07 -12.53 -7.52
CA LYS A 30 -19.14 -11.61 -7.87
C LYS A 30 -18.60 -10.18 -8.06
N HIS A 31 -17.64 -9.78 -7.24
CA HIS A 31 -17.00 -8.47 -7.30
C HIS A 31 -15.75 -8.46 -8.17
N TYR A 32 -14.97 -9.55 -8.17
CA TYR A 32 -13.70 -9.68 -8.91
C TYR A 32 -13.71 -10.95 -9.79
N PRO A 33 -14.52 -10.98 -10.86
CA PRO A 33 -14.73 -12.20 -11.65
C PRO A 33 -13.43 -12.70 -12.29
N LEU A 34 -12.56 -11.78 -12.71
CA LEU A 34 -11.38 -12.09 -13.52
C LEU A 34 -10.08 -12.26 -12.71
N ALA A 35 -10.09 -11.95 -11.42
CA ALA A 35 -8.85 -11.88 -10.65
C ALA A 35 -8.16 -13.25 -10.49
N LYS A 36 -6.86 -13.32 -10.74
CA LYS A 36 -6.08 -14.55 -10.63
C LYS A 36 -5.66 -14.77 -9.19
N ARG A 37 -6.29 -15.73 -8.52
CA ARG A 37 -6.06 -16.06 -7.10
C ARG A 37 -4.58 -16.12 -6.70
N ASN A 38 -3.76 -16.83 -7.46
CA ASN A 38 -2.34 -17.00 -7.13
C ASN A 38 -1.48 -15.75 -7.41
N CYS A 39 -2.00 -14.76 -8.14
CA CYS A 39 -1.33 -13.48 -8.35
C CYS A 39 -1.95 -12.36 -7.51
N SER A 40 -3.01 -12.64 -6.75
CA SER A 40 -3.75 -11.63 -6.00
C SER A 40 -3.42 -11.63 -4.52
N PHE A 41 -3.58 -10.46 -3.90
CA PHE A 41 -3.38 -10.24 -2.48
C PHE A 41 -4.28 -9.12 -1.96
N PHE A 42 -4.53 -9.11 -0.67
CA PHE A 42 -5.34 -8.12 0.02
C PHE A 42 -4.48 -7.23 0.89
N ILE A 43 -4.81 -5.94 0.91
CA ILE A 43 -4.37 -5.00 1.94
C ILE A 43 -5.62 -4.60 2.72
N GLU A 44 -5.63 -4.94 4.01
CA GLU A 44 -6.66 -4.52 4.96
C GLU A 44 -6.13 -3.30 5.72
N ALA A 45 -6.70 -2.15 5.39
CA ALA A 45 -6.48 -0.91 6.12
C ALA A 45 -7.59 -0.70 7.16
N LEU A 46 -7.43 0.30 8.04
CA LEU A 46 -8.40 0.62 9.09
C LEU A 46 -9.83 0.89 8.57
N ASP A 47 -9.97 1.52 7.39
CA ASP A 47 -11.24 1.96 6.84
C ASP A 47 -11.76 1.09 5.67
N ARG A 48 -10.89 0.30 5.03
CA ARG A 48 -11.22 -0.46 3.82
C ARG A 48 -10.30 -1.64 3.57
N THR A 49 -10.82 -2.62 2.82
CA THR A 49 -10.06 -3.74 2.27
C THR A 49 -9.95 -3.59 0.77
N MET A 50 -8.74 -3.76 0.23
CA MET A 50 -8.45 -3.63 -1.20
C MET A 50 -7.85 -4.93 -1.73
N LEU A 51 -8.27 -5.34 -2.93
CA LEU A 51 -7.69 -6.46 -3.68
C LEU A 51 -6.73 -5.91 -4.75
N PHE A 52 -5.53 -6.46 -4.79
CA PHE A 52 -4.53 -6.18 -5.81
C PHE A 52 -4.20 -7.46 -6.59
N GLU A 53 -3.72 -7.31 -7.82
CA GLU A 53 -3.22 -8.40 -8.66
C GLU A 53 -1.87 -8.02 -9.26
N ALA A 54 -0.88 -8.89 -9.07
CA ALA A 54 0.42 -8.82 -9.72
C ALA A 54 0.42 -9.58 -11.06
N SER A 55 1.46 -9.42 -11.87
CA SER A 55 1.58 -10.13 -13.14
C SER A 55 1.78 -11.64 -12.95
N CYS A 56 2.47 -12.03 -11.87
CA CYS A 56 2.75 -13.42 -11.51
C CYS A 56 2.76 -13.64 -9.98
N GLU A 57 2.83 -14.91 -9.59
CA GLU A 57 2.85 -15.31 -8.18
C GLU A 57 4.14 -14.87 -7.46
N GLU A 58 5.27 -14.87 -8.16
CA GLU A 58 6.56 -14.44 -7.62
C GLU A 58 6.55 -12.93 -7.30
N GLU A 59 6.13 -12.10 -8.26
CA GLU A 59 5.99 -10.65 -8.05
C GLU A 59 5.00 -10.33 -6.92
N ARG A 60 3.89 -11.07 -6.83
CA ARG A 60 2.96 -10.95 -5.69
C ARG A 60 3.68 -11.15 -4.36
N ASN A 61 4.51 -12.19 -4.25
CA ASN A 61 5.24 -12.50 -3.01
C ASN A 61 6.23 -11.40 -2.66
N ASP A 62 7.02 -10.94 -3.64
CA ASP A 62 7.99 -9.86 -3.45
C ASP A 62 7.31 -8.57 -2.97
N ILE A 63 6.15 -8.22 -3.54
CA ILE A 63 5.36 -7.06 -3.12
C ILE A 63 4.86 -7.25 -1.69
N ILE A 64 4.27 -8.40 -1.36
CA ILE A 64 3.77 -8.69 -0.01
C ILE A 64 4.90 -8.57 1.02
N ASP A 65 6.05 -9.18 0.75
CA ASP A 65 7.18 -9.20 1.68
C ASP A 65 7.80 -7.81 1.83
N GLY A 66 7.96 -7.07 0.72
CA GLY A 66 8.42 -5.69 0.74
C GLY A 66 7.52 -4.77 1.58
N LEU A 67 6.20 -4.88 1.39
CA LEU A 67 5.23 -4.09 2.15
C LEU A 67 5.22 -4.47 3.63
N LYS A 68 5.24 -5.77 3.97
CA LYS A 68 5.33 -6.23 5.36
C LYS A 68 6.60 -5.72 6.04
N HIS A 69 7.73 -5.73 5.34
CA HIS A 69 8.98 -5.21 5.86
C HIS A 69 8.92 -3.70 6.09
N ALA A 70 8.32 -2.95 5.17
CA ALA A 70 8.12 -1.50 5.32
C ALA A 70 7.25 -1.18 6.54
N VAL A 71 6.11 -1.85 6.71
CA VAL A 71 5.23 -1.67 7.89
C VAL A 71 5.95 -2.04 9.18
N ALA A 72 6.63 -3.19 9.22
CA ALA A 72 7.35 -3.63 10.41
C ALA A 72 8.48 -2.67 10.80
N ARG A 73 9.22 -2.14 9.81
CA ARG A 73 10.29 -1.17 10.02
C ARG A 73 9.76 0.16 10.55
N LEU A 74 8.67 0.67 9.97
CA LEU A 74 7.99 1.87 10.46
C LEU A 74 7.54 1.68 11.92
N GLY A 75 6.83 0.59 12.21
CA GLY A 75 6.38 0.26 13.56
C GLY A 75 7.54 0.15 14.56
N SER A 76 8.63 -0.53 14.18
CA SER A 76 9.83 -0.65 15.01
C SER A 76 10.44 0.71 15.36
N LYS A 77 10.56 1.62 14.40
CA LYS A 77 11.13 2.96 14.63
C LYS A 77 10.24 3.82 15.52
N ILE A 78 8.92 3.75 15.33
CA ILE A 78 7.94 4.44 16.19
C ILE A 78 8.05 3.94 17.64
N ILE A 79 8.08 2.62 17.85
CA ILE A 79 8.12 2.03 19.21
C ILE A 79 9.41 2.40 19.95
N VAL A 80 10.55 2.41 19.25
CA VAL A 80 11.85 2.77 19.84
C VAL A 80 11.99 4.28 20.04
N GLY A 81 11.13 5.09 19.44
CA GLY A 81 11.22 6.55 19.49
C GLY A 81 12.39 7.09 18.68
N ASP A 82 12.70 6.47 17.54
CA ASP A 82 13.75 6.91 16.63
C ASP A 82 13.27 8.12 15.82
N ASP A 83 13.80 9.30 16.12
CA ASP A 83 13.44 10.57 15.48
C ASP A 83 13.68 10.59 13.96
N THR A 84 14.54 9.70 13.43
CA THR A 84 14.77 9.59 11.98
C THR A 84 13.56 9.02 11.22
N VAL A 85 12.57 8.47 11.92
CA VAL A 85 11.33 7.95 11.31
C VAL A 85 10.58 9.01 10.50
N PHE A 86 10.64 10.28 10.94
CA PHE A 86 9.96 11.39 10.26
C PHE A 86 10.61 11.72 8.91
N GLU A 87 11.93 11.64 8.83
CA GLU A 87 12.67 11.88 7.59
C GLU A 87 12.44 10.75 6.58
N GLU A 88 12.38 9.50 7.08
CA GLU A 88 12.27 8.31 6.24
C GLU A 88 10.85 8.05 5.73
N PHE A 89 9.82 8.27 6.56
CA PHE A 89 8.43 7.89 6.25
C PHE A 89 7.43 9.06 6.21
N PHE A 90 7.76 10.23 6.77
CA PHE A 90 6.84 11.37 6.88
C PHE A 90 7.34 12.63 6.17
N SER A 91 8.24 12.49 5.19
CA SER A 91 8.78 13.63 4.44
C SER A 91 7.64 14.45 3.80
N PRO A 92 7.57 15.79 4.03
CA PRO A 92 6.48 16.64 3.55
C PRO A 92 6.37 16.70 2.02
N THR A 93 7.46 16.38 1.33
CA THR A 93 7.51 16.19 -0.12
C THR A 93 7.42 14.70 -0.36
N GLY A 94 6.19 14.16 -0.47
CA GLY A 94 5.97 12.73 -0.72
C GLY A 94 6.98 12.20 -1.73
N PHE A 95 7.88 11.34 -1.27
CA PHE A 95 9.02 10.90 -2.06
C PHE A 95 8.51 10.33 -3.38
N LEU A 96 8.95 10.91 -4.49
CA LEU A 96 8.89 10.29 -5.80
C LEU A 96 9.67 8.99 -5.68
N THR A 97 8.97 7.85 -5.70
CA THR A 97 9.61 6.54 -5.83
C THR A 97 10.56 6.58 -7.03
N PRO A 98 11.77 5.99 -6.95
CA PRO A 98 12.62 5.86 -8.13
C PRO A 98 11.88 5.09 -9.22
N GLY A 99 11.43 5.81 -10.25
CA GLY A 99 10.62 5.28 -11.34
C GLY A 99 9.98 6.42 -12.12
N GLU A 100 10.05 6.37 -13.46
CA GLU A 100 9.30 7.30 -14.30
C GLU A 100 7.81 6.96 -14.24
N ILE A 101 6.96 7.96 -14.04
CA ILE A 101 5.51 7.81 -14.19
C ILE A 101 5.27 7.32 -15.64
N PRO A 102 4.57 6.19 -15.84
CA PRO A 102 4.28 5.70 -17.18
C PRO A 102 3.55 6.77 -18.01
N LYS A 103 3.95 6.97 -19.26
CA LYS A 103 3.41 8.05 -20.12
C LYS A 103 1.88 8.05 -20.27
N TRP A 104 1.24 6.89 -20.10
CA TRP A 104 -0.23 6.76 -20.15
C TRP A 104 -0.93 7.34 -18.92
N ALA A 105 -0.22 7.52 -17.80
CA ALA A 105 -0.72 8.14 -16.58
C ALA A 105 -0.47 9.66 -16.54
N LEU A 106 0.22 10.22 -17.55
CA LEU A 106 0.51 11.66 -17.67
C LEU A 106 -0.50 12.41 -18.55
N THR A 107 -1.53 11.76 -19.08
CA THR A 107 -2.60 12.44 -19.81
C THR A 107 -3.59 13.04 -18.82
N GLU A 108 -3.33 14.28 -18.43
CA GLU A 108 -4.31 15.18 -17.79
C GLU A 108 -5.46 15.49 -18.76
N ASN A 109 -6.69 15.54 -18.22
CA ASN A 109 -7.84 16.20 -18.85
C ASN A 109 -7.74 17.70 -18.66
#